data_AF-A0A5K7X7Y8-F1
#
_entry.id   AF-A0A5K7X7Y8-F1
#
_cell.length_a   1.000
_cell.length_b   1.000
_cell.length_c   1.000
_cell.angle_alpha   90.00
_cell.angle_beta   90.00
_cell.angle_gamma   90.00
#
_symmetry.space_group_name_H-M   'P 1'
#
loop_
_entity.id
_entity.type
_entity.pdbx_description
1 polymer ?
#
loop_
_entity_poly.entity_id
_entity_poly.type
_entity_poly.pdbx_seq_one_letter_code
_entity_poly.pdbx_strand_id
1 'polypeptide(L)'
;MQLQLLFSNTPRTLPALNAFVRETLRQYPFDDATADKLAQCIFAAAENAIANAYPDGEAGEVKLRVTEENGRLEFRIRDYGLPQDVAALERRLHDAAQPAGVHSLAWPGLEAVDEIHWIGFGREGKAIQIIKWLHDSHIADSDGAAELTPFNAEAPLAPPQEYEIRRMRPEEAVQVSQLMYRAYGNTYLNEDVYYPDRVAAQDAAGTVISFVAVGAGGIVVGHYALERGVDGPVVEGGQAVVDPSHRSRGLLDRMKEAALAEAARLELLGWFADAVAVHTRTQQSNISHDGRLCCVDLAIAPRTQQFRNISTDLPQRITCLMFFHWLTEPLPRTIFVPERHQPIVAEIYAKLGAAATFGPASKAAGHGAIRISISATHATIRAELLGGDTAHQIRHAKREIVERSHAEVVYAELPLSDPATPSVAEALEEEGFGFLGVAPCHALAGDDLLRLAYLVEPLQREPIKTADEFCGRLVDYALAEQHRVQASL
;
A
#
# COMPACT_ATOMS: atom_id res chain seq x y z
N MET A 1 -16.25 -8.69 7.73
CA MET A 1 -17.16 -9.79 7.26
C MET A 1 -16.91 -10.10 5.78
N GLN A 2 -17.05 -11.35 5.30
CA GLN A 2 -16.95 -11.68 3.86
C GLN A 2 -18.16 -12.46 3.34
N LEU A 3 -18.86 -11.92 2.35
CA LEU A 3 -20.03 -12.53 1.69
C LEU A 3 -19.87 -12.51 0.16
N GLN A 4 -20.56 -13.43 -0.52
CA GLN A 4 -20.57 -13.49 -1.97
C GLN A 4 -21.93 -13.98 -2.49
N LEU A 5 -22.42 -13.33 -3.53
CA LEU A 5 -23.61 -13.71 -4.29
C LEU A 5 -23.25 -13.79 -5.79
N LEU A 6 -23.50 -14.94 -6.41
CA LEU A 6 -23.39 -15.15 -7.85
C LEU A 6 -24.81 -15.29 -8.43
N PHE A 7 -25.12 -14.53 -9.48
CA PHE A 7 -26.46 -14.50 -10.08
C PHE A 7 -26.37 -14.32 -11.60
N SER A 8 -27.39 -14.76 -12.32
CA SER A 8 -27.44 -14.59 -13.78
C SER A 8 -27.72 -13.14 -14.16
N ASN A 9 -27.30 -12.77 -15.37
CA ASN A 9 -27.55 -11.46 -15.99
C ASN A 9 -29.04 -11.24 -16.40
N THR A 10 -29.99 -11.72 -15.60
CA THR A 10 -31.43 -11.56 -15.88
C THR A 10 -32.08 -10.60 -14.88
N PRO A 11 -32.91 -9.65 -15.30
CA PRO A 11 -33.55 -8.69 -14.38
C PRO A 11 -34.38 -9.33 -13.25
N ARG A 12 -34.78 -10.61 -13.41
CA ARG A 12 -35.51 -11.37 -12.38
C ARG A 12 -34.69 -11.63 -11.11
N THR A 13 -33.36 -11.52 -11.15
CA THR A 13 -32.48 -11.72 -9.98
C THR A 13 -32.38 -10.49 -9.10
N LEU A 14 -32.71 -9.30 -9.62
CA LEU A 14 -32.58 -8.01 -8.94
C LEU A 14 -33.29 -7.95 -7.57
N PRO A 15 -34.53 -8.44 -7.39
CA PRO A 15 -35.17 -8.43 -6.06
C PRO A 15 -34.40 -9.23 -5.00
N ALA A 16 -33.80 -10.36 -5.38
CA ALA A 16 -33.00 -11.17 -4.47
C ALA A 16 -31.68 -10.47 -4.09
N LEU A 17 -31.03 -9.82 -5.07
CA LEU A 17 -29.86 -8.98 -4.82
C LEU A 17 -30.19 -7.82 -3.89
N ASN A 18 -31.28 -7.09 -4.12
CA ASN A 18 -31.69 -5.98 -3.27
C ASN A 18 -31.97 -6.42 -1.83
N ALA A 19 -32.65 -7.56 -1.65
CA ALA A 19 -32.86 -8.14 -0.33
C ALA A 19 -31.53 -8.49 0.36
N PHE A 20 -30.62 -9.18 -0.35
CA PHE A 20 -29.29 -9.52 0.16
C PHE A 20 -28.49 -8.28 0.59
N VAL A 21 -28.45 -7.25 -0.25
CA VAL A 21 -27.73 -5.99 0.04
C VAL A 21 -28.32 -5.30 1.26
N ARG A 22 -29.65 -5.18 1.35
CA ARG A 22 -30.33 -4.53 2.47
C ARG A 22 -30.12 -5.25 3.79
N GLU A 23 -30.23 -6.59 3.82
CA GLU A 23 -29.93 -7.36 5.03
C GLU A 23 -28.44 -7.34 5.39
N THR A 24 -27.56 -7.18 4.40
CA THR A 24 -26.12 -6.99 4.64
C THR A 24 -25.85 -5.64 5.29
N LEU A 25 -26.43 -4.55 4.76
CA LEU A 25 -26.22 -3.20 5.28
C LEU A 25 -26.78 -3.01 6.71
N ARG A 26 -27.87 -3.70 7.05
CA ARG A 26 -28.44 -3.69 8.43
C ARG A 26 -27.52 -4.28 9.50
N GLN A 27 -26.46 -4.99 9.11
CA GLN A 27 -25.47 -5.52 10.04
C GLN A 27 -24.41 -4.49 10.43
N TYR A 28 -24.43 -3.30 9.83
CA TYR A 28 -23.47 -2.22 10.06
C TYR A 28 -24.15 -1.00 10.70
N PRO A 29 -23.38 -0.15 11.40
CA PRO A 29 -23.91 0.97 12.19
C PRO A 29 -24.30 2.19 11.32
N PHE A 30 -24.99 1.96 10.20
CA PHE A 30 -25.53 3.04 9.37
C PHE A 30 -26.92 3.44 9.85
N ASP A 31 -27.24 4.74 9.77
CA ASP A 31 -28.63 5.16 9.80
C ASP A 31 -29.41 4.64 8.58
N ASP A 32 -30.73 4.57 8.70
CA ASP A 32 -31.61 4.03 7.64
C ASP A 32 -31.44 4.77 6.31
N ALA A 33 -31.17 6.09 6.35
CA ALA A 33 -31.05 6.91 5.15
C ALA A 33 -29.76 6.59 4.38
N THR A 34 -28.64 6.46 5.08
CA THR A 34 -27.34 6.05 4.54
C THR A 34 -27.40 4.64 4.00
N ALA A 35 -27.98 3.71 4.76
CA ALA A 35 -28.18 2.33 4.32
C ALA A 35 -29.05 2.25 3.05
N ASP A 36 -30.14 3.03 2.98
CA ASP A 36 -31.00 3.09 1.79
C ASP A 36 -30.27 3.63 0.56
N LYS A 37 -29.49 4.69 0.72
CA LYS A 37 -28.70 5.27 -0.38
C LYS A 37 -27.62 4.31 -0.87
N LEU A 38 -26.87 3.68 0.04
CA LEU A 38 -25.89 2.65 -0.34
C LEU A 38 -26.56 1.49 -1.09
N ALA A 39 -27.71 1.02 -0.61
CA ALA A 39 -28.47 -0.03 -1.28
C ALA A 39 -28.90 0.39 -2.70
N GLN A 40 -29.37 1.63 -2.88
CA GLN A 40 -29.72 2.18 -4.19
C GLN A 40 -28.51 2.22 -5.14
N CYS A 41 -27.34 2.64 -4.66
CA CYS A 41 -26.14 2.73 -5.48
C CYS A 41 -25.65 1.34 -5.90
N ILE A 42 -25.59 0.39 -4.97
CA ILE A 42 -25.18 -1.01 -5.25
C ILE A 42 -26.18 -1.67 -6.22
N PHE A 43 -27.47 -1.38 -6.06
CA PHE A 43 -28.51 -1.87 -6.96
C PHE A 43 -28.35 -1.31 -8.37
N ALA A 44 -28.15 -0.01 -8.51
CA ALA A 44 -27.90 0.64 -9.81
C ALA A 44 -26.64 0.08 -10.50
N ALA A 45 -25.59 -0.21 -9.73
CA ALA A 45 -24.39 -0.88 -10.23
C ALA A 45 -24.68 -2.29 -10.78
N ALA A 46 -25.48 -3.08 -10.07
CA ALA A 46 -25.89 -4.41 -10.51
C ALA A 46 -26.83 -4.36 -11.74
N GLU A 47 -27.78 -3.43 -11.77
CA GLU A 47 -28.63 -3.18 -12.94
C GLU A 47 -27.81 -2.81 -14.17
N ASN A 48 -26.82 -1.93 -14.00
CA ASN A 48 -25.92 -1.56 -15.08
C ASN A 48 -25.12 -2.75 -15.61
N ALA A 49 -24.61 -3.62 -14.73
CA ALA A 49 -23.93 -4.84 -15.14
C ALA A 49 -24.87 -5.77 -15.92
N ILE A 50 -26.11 -6.00 -15.44
CA ILE A 50 -27.11 -6.82 -16.12
C ILE A 50 -27.45 -6.26 -17.52
N ALA A 51 -27.65 -4.95 -17.62
CA ALA A 51 -28.12 -4.30 -18.84
C ALA A 51 -27.01 -4.14 -19.90
N ASN A 52 -25.76 -3.93 -19.48
CA ASN A 52 -24.71 -3.43 -20.38
C ASN A 52 -23.48 -4.35 -20.48
N ALA A 53 -23.36 -5.39 -19.66
CA ALA A 53 -22.20 -6.28 -19.74
C ALA A 53 -22.30 -7.28 -20.90
N TYR A 54 -23.49 -7.81 -21.17
CA TYR A 54 -23.68 -8.91 -22.11
C TYR A 54 -24.47 -8.46 -23.36
N PRO A 55 -24.19 -8.99 -24.55
CA PRO A 55 -25.04 -8.79 -25.72
C PRO A 55 -26.48 -9.25 -25.48
N ASP A 56 -27.43 -8.64 -26.19
CA ASP A 56 -28.85 -8.98 -26.07
C ASP A 56 -29.10 -10.48 -26.26
N GLY A 57 -29.67 -11.12 -25.23
CA GLY A 57 -30.01 -12.54 -25.24
C GLY A 57 -28.87 -13.50 -24.91
N GLU A 58 -27.65 -13.01 -24.67
CA GLU A 58 -26.54 -13.83 -24.21
C GLU A 58 -26.64 -14.10 -22.70
N ALA A 59 -26.52 -15.36 -22.30
CA ALA A 59 -26.51 -15.74 -20.89
C ALA A 59 -25.15 -15.42 -20.26
N GLY A 60 -25.18 -14.80 -19.08
CA GLY A 60 -24.01 -14.33 -18.36
C GLY A 60 -24.18 -14.40 -16.85
N GLU A 61 -23.10 -14.14 -16.14
CA GLU A 61 -23.05 -14.17 -14.68
C GLU A 61 -22.52 -12.85 -14.12
N VAL A 62 -23.14 -12.39 -13.04
CA VAL A 62 -22.68 -11.24 -12.28
C VAL A 62 -22.41 -11.69 -10.85
N LYS A 63 -21.30 -11.24 -10.29
CA LYS A 63 -20.83 -11.59 -8.96
C LYS A 63 -20.79 -10.34 -8.09
N LEU A 64 -21.58 -10.33 -7.02
CA LEU A 64 -21.46 -9.36 -5.94
C LEU A 64 -20.61 -9.98 -4.82
N ARG A 65 -19.49 -9.36 -4.49
CA ARG A 65 -18.69 -9.68 -3.30
C ARG A 65 -18.83 -8.54 -2.30
N VAL A 66 -19.02 -8.89 -1.03
CA VAL A 66 -19.00 -7.93 0.07
C VAL A 66 -17.86 -8.29 1.00
N THR A 67 -16.97 -7.34 1.26
CA THR A 67 -15.84 -7.50 2.18
C THR A 67 -15.81 -6.30 3.09
N GLU A 68 -16.00 -6.53 4.38
CA GLU A 68 -15.61 -5.55 5.40
C GLU A 68 -14.31 -6.00 6.03
N GLU A 69 -13.36 -5.08 6.03
CA GLU A 69 -12.05 -5.22 6.63
C GLU A 69 -11.64 -3.87 7.24
N ASN A 70 -11.41 -3.85 8.55
CA ASN A 70 -10.94 -2.68 9.31
C ASN A 70 -11.82 -1.43 9.16
N GLY A 71 -13.15 -1.61 9.13
CA GLY A 71 -14.08 -0.50 8.93
C GLY A 71 -14.18 -0.01 7.48
N ARG A 72 -13.48 -0.66 6.54
CA ARG A 72 -13.66 -0.46 5.10
C ARG A 72 -14.66 -1.49 4.58
N LEU A 73 -15.90 -1.07 4.35
CA LEU A 73 -16.94 -1.90 3.76
C LEU A 73 -16.91 -1.74 2.23
N GLU A 74 -16.49 -2.79 1.54
CA GLU A 74 -16.41 -2.85 0.09
C GLU A 74 -17.50 -3.75 -0.51
N PHE A 75 -18.16 -3.25 -1.55
CA PHE A 75 -19.03 -4.00 -2.45
C PHE A 75 -18.40 -4.02 -3.84
N ARG A 76 -18.17 -5.22 -4.38
CA ARG A 76 -17.60 -5.40 -5.72
C ARG A 76 -18.57 -6.15 -6.61
N ILE A 77 -19.08 -5.48 -7.64
CA ILE A 77 -20.00 -6.03 -8.63
C ILE A 77 -19.21 -6.32 -9.89
N ARG A 78 -18.95 -7.59 -10.18
CA ARG A 78 -18.14 -8.06 -11.30
C ARG A 78 -18.99 -8.74 -12.35
N ASP A 79 -18.77 -8.39 -13.61
CA ASP A 79 -19.30 -9.08 -14.77
C ASP A 79 -18.17 -9.67 -15.62
N TYR A 80 -18.50 -10.69 -16.40
CA TYR A 80 -17.58 -11.39 -17.33
C TYR A 80 -17.99 -11.18 -18.78
N GLY A 81 -18.70 -10.08 -19.07
CA GLY A 81 -19.28 -9.80 -20.37
C GLY A 81 -18.28 -9.20 -21.34
N LEU A 82 -18.79 -8.41 -22.29
CA LEU A 82 -17.99 -7.73 -23.30
C LEU A 82 -16.84 -6.95 -22.64
N PRO A 83 -15.59 -7.16 -23.10
CA PRO A 83 -14.47 -6.34 -22.70
C PRO A 83 -14.75 -4.87 -23.01
N GLN A 84 -14.60 -4.02 -22.01
CA GLN A 84 -14.72 -2.57 -22.14
C GLN A 84 -13.39 -1.92 -21.77
N ASP A 85 -13.20 -0.69 -22.24
CA ASP A 85 -12.09 0.16 -21.84
C ASP A 85 -12.32 0.64 -20.39
N VAL A 86 -11.96 -0.21 -19.44
CA VAL A 86 -12.20 0.01 -18.01
C VAL A 86 -11.57 1.33 -17.52
N ALA A 87 -10.39 1.68 -18.01
CA ALA A 87 -9.77 2.93 -17.62
C ALA A 87 -10.38 4.16 -18.30
N ALA A 88 -11.02 4.04 -19.47
CA ALA A 88 -11.90 5.10 -19.97
C ALA A 88 -13.18 5.23 -19.15
N LEU A 89 -13.76 4.12 -18.66
CA LEU A 89 -14.88 4.16 -17.72
C LEU A 89 -14.48 4.86 -16.40
N GLU A 90 -13.29 4.55 -15.88
CA GLU A 90 -12.73 5.14 -14.67
C GLU A 90 -12.44 6.64 -14.82
N ARG A 91 -11.78 7.05 -15.91
CA ARG A 91 -11.56 8.47 -16.19
C ARG A 91 -12.87 9.24 -16.32
N ARG A 92 -13.87 8.65 -16.98
CA ARG A 92 -15.22 9.26 -17.05
C ARG A 92 -15.87 9.35 -15.68
N LEU A 93 -15.67 8.36 -14.81
CA LEU A 93 -16.22 8.35 -13.46
C LEU A 93 -15.71 9.53 -12.61
N HIS A 94 -14.43 9.90 -12.78
CA HIS A 94 -13.75 10.94 -12.01
C HIS A 94 -13.45 12.25 -12.76
N ASP A 95 -14.05 12.49 -13.94
CA ASP A 95 -13.80 13.70 -14.74
C ASP A 95 -14.28 14.96 -14.00
N ALA A 96 -13.33 15.78 -13.55
CA ALA A 96 -13.52 17.00 -12.76
C ALA A 96 -14.09 18.19 -13.55
N ALA A 97 -14.33 18.07 -14.87
CA ALA A 97 -15.00 19.10 -15.66
C ALA A 97 -16.51 19.21 -15.34
N GLN A 98 -17.04 18.36 -14.47
CA GLN A 98 -18.39 18.46 -13.91
C GLN A 98 -18.33 18.97 -12.46
N PRO A 99 -19.31 19.80 -12.03
CA PRO A 99 -19.32 20.38 -10.68
C PRO A 99 -19.27 19.30 -9.59
N ALA A 100 -18.62 19.62 -8.47
CA ALA A 100 -18.47 18.71 -7.32
C ALA A 100 -19.82 18.12 -6.89
N GLY A 101 -19.90 16.80 -6.82
CA GLY A 101 -21.13 16.04 -6.58
C GLY A 101 -21.81 15.47 -7.83
N VAL A 102 -21.23 15.66 -9.03
CA VAL A 102 -21.73 15.05 -10.28
C VAL A 102 -20.68 14.06 -10.80
N HIS A 103 -20.74 12.83 -10.31
CA HIS A 103 -20.10 11.70 -10.99
C HIS A 103 -20.79 11.47 -12.35
N SER A 104 -20.07 11.02 -13.38
CA SER A 104 -20.73 10.76 -14.68
C SER A 104 -21.74 9.60 -14.67
N LEU A 105 -21.82 8.88 -13.55
CA LEU A 105 -22.87 7.93 -13.23
C LEU A 105 -23.97 8.66 -12.44
N ALA A 106 -25.11 8.92 -13.08
CA ALA A 106 -26.31 9.43 -12.41
C ALA A 106 -27.03 8.32 -11.62
N TRP A 107 -26.27 7.55 -10.82
CA TRP A 107 -26.80 6.48 -10.01
C TRP A 107 -27.37 7.04 -8.69
N PRO A 108 -28.57 6.59 -8.27
CA PRO A 108 -29.16 7.02 -7.01
C PRO A 108 -28.32 6.55 -5.82
N GLY A 109 -28.18 7.40 -4.81
CA GLY A 109 -27.49 7.08 -3.55
C GLY A 109 -25.96 7.11 -3.62
N LEU A 110 -25.39 7.59 -4.72
CA LEU A 110 -23.96 7.72 -4.90
C LEU A 110 -23.31 8.69 -3.91
N GLU A 111 -24.07 9.68 -3.41
CA GLU A 111 -23.60 10.61 -2.38
C GLU A 111 -23.33 9.97 -1.01
N ALA A 112 -23.77 8.72 -0.81
CA ALA A 112 -23.44 7.94 0.39
C ALA A 112 -22.15 7.12 0.24
N VAL A 113 -21.59 7.05 -0.97
CA VAL A 113 -20.38 6.28 -1.28
C VAL A 113 -19.15 7.16 -1.07
N ASP A 114 -18.13 6.62 -0.40
CA ASP A 114 -16.91 7.39 -0.12
C ASP A 114 -15.91 7.25 -1.28
N GLU A 115 -15.78 6.04 -1.84
CA GLU A 115 -14.94 5.78 -3.01
C GLU A 115 -15.65 4.83 -3.98
N ILE A 116 -15.46 5.05 -5.28
CA ILE A 116 -16.03 4.22 -6.33
C ILE A 116 -15.04 4.08 -7.48
N HIS A 117 -14.77 2.85 -7.92
CA HIS A 117 -13.73 2.55 -8.89
C HIS A 117 -14.14 1.43 -9.85
N TRP A 118 -13.86 1.59 -11.14
CA TRP A 118 -13.85 0.50 -12.11
C TRP A 118 -12.52 -0.26 -12.06
N ILE A 119 -12.60 -1.58 -11.89
CA ILE A 119 -11.45 -2.48 -11.83
C ILE A 119 -11.50 -3.45 -13.00
N GLY A 120 -10.40 -3.52 -13.76
CA GLY A 120 -10.23 -4.50 -14.83
C GLY A 120 -9.56 -5.77 -14.33
N PHE A 121 -10.08 -6.94 -14.74
CA PHE A 121 -9.48 -8.25 -14.46
C PHE A 121 -9.02 -8.96 -15.74
N GLY A 122 -8.71 -8.19 -16.78
CA GLY A 122 -8.31 -8.71 -18.09
C GLY A 122 -9.36 -9.66 -18.68
N ARG A 123 -8.97 -10.91 -18.92
CA ARG A 123 -9.86 -11.94 -19.51
C ARG A 123 -10.98 -12.37 -18.57
N GLU A 124 -10.85 -12.10 -17.28
CA GLU A 124 -11.85 -12.45 -16.29
C GLU A 124 -12.82 -11.28 -16.02
N GLY A 125 -13.00 -10.39 -16.98
CA GLY A 125 -14.04 -9.36 -16.95
C GLY A 125 -13.66 -8.07 -16.20
N LYS A 126 -14.67 -7.34 -15.74
CA LYS A 126 -14.52 -6.05 -15.06
C LYS A 126 -15.42 -6.00 -13.83
N ALA A 127 -15.10 -5.12 -12.89
CA ALA A 127 -15.97 -4.84 -11.76
C ALA A 127 -16.10 -3.36 -11.49
N ILE A 128 -17.23 -2.97 -10.90
CA ILE A 128 -17.36 -1.72 -10.17
C ILE A 128 -17.19 -2.02 -8.67
N GLN A 129 -16.27 -1.33 -8.03
CA GLN A 129 -15.96 -1.37 -6.61
C GLN A 129 -16.58 -0.13 -5.96
N ILE A 130 -17.35 -0.34 -4.91
CA ILE A 130 -18.01 0.70 -4.13
C ILE A 130 -17.53 0.53 -2.69
N ILE A 131 -17.00 1.59 -2.09
CA ILE A 131 -16.42 1.56 -0.75
C ILE A 131 -17.16 2.56 0.13
N LYS A 132 -17.50 2.10 1.33
CA LYS A 132 -17.99 2.91 2.43
C LYS A 132 -17.10 2.67 3.65
N TRP A 133 -16.60 3.73 4.23
CA TRP A 133 -15.96 3.71 5.54
C TRP A 133 -17.04 3.74 6.62
N LEU A 134 -16.97 2.79 7.56
CA LEU A 134 -17.82 2.77 8.75
C LEU A 134 -17.50 3.93 9.70
N HIS A 135 -16.31 4.53 9.55
CA HIS A 135 -15.83 5.65 10.34
C HIS A 135 -15.19 6.71 9.44
N ASP A 136 -15.79 7.90 9.36
CA ASP A 136 -15.44 8.98 8.43
C ASP A 136 -15.07 10.30 9.13
N SER A 137 -15.14 10.36 10.46
CA SER A 137 -14.84 11.57 11.23
C SER A 137 -13.33 11.81 11.32
N HIS A 138 -12.85 12.80 10.56
CA HIS A 138 -11.46 13.25 10.61
C HIS A 138 -11.20 14.02 11.92
N ILE A 139 -10.00 13.89 12.50
CA ILE A 139 -9.67 14.51 13.80
C ILE A 139 -9.85 16.03 13.80
N ALA A 140 -9.61 16.68 12.66
CA ALA A 140 -9.79 18.13 12.48
C ALA A 140 -11.26 18.59 12.45
N ASP A 141 -12.21 17.67 12.32
CA ASP A 141 -13.64 17.97 12.31
C ASP A 141 -14.32 17.64 13.65
N SER A 142 -13.56 17.12 14.61
CA SER A 142 -14.05 16.81 15.97
C SER A 142 -14.20 18.06 16.84
N ASP A 143 -15.03 18.00 17.89
CA ASP A 143 -15.28 19.11 18.84
C ASP A 143 -14.00 19.64 19.54
N GLY A 144 -12.86 18.93 19.43
CA GLY A 144 -11.54 19.34 19.93
C GLY A 144 -10.60 19.98 18.89
N ALA A 145 -11.07 20.25 17.66
CA ALA A 145 -10.25 20.78 16.56
C ALA A 145 -9.51 22.09 16.88
N ALA A 146 -10.09 22.92 17.76
CA ALA A 146 -9.48 24.17 18.21
C ALA A 146 -8.16 23.99 18.99
N GLU A 147 -7.89 22.79 19.52
CA GLU A 147 -6.67 22.47 20.29
C GLU A 147 -5.57 21.80 19.45
N LEU A 148 -5.80 21.55 18.16
CA LEU A 148 -4.84 20.92 17.22
C LEU A 148 -3.69 21.85 16.77
N THR A 149 -3.29 22.78 17.64
CA THR A 149 -2.21 23.72 17.33
C THR A 149 -0.92 22.93 17.07
N PRO A 150 -0.25 23.15 15.92
CA PRO A 150 0.99 22.49 15.60
C PRO A 150 2.04 22.61 16.69
N PHE A 151 2.90 21.60 16.83
CA PHE A 151 3.99 21.71 17.77
C PHE A 151 4.93 22.87 17.45
N ASN A 152 5.28 23.64 18.47
CA ASN A 152 6.41 24.54 18.39
C ASN A 152 7.70 23.71 18.45
N ALA A 153 8.55 23.83 17.44
CA ALA A 153 9.85 23.15 17.41
C ALA A 153 10.78 23.57 18.56
N GLU A 154 10.56 24.77 19.13
CA GLU A 154 11.30 25.32 20.27
C GLU A 154 10.51 25.21 21.59
N ALA A 155 9.48 24.37 21.66
CA ALA A 155 8.75 24.16 22.90
C ALA A 155 9.71 23.75 24.04
N PRO A 156 9.59 24.35 25.25
CA PRO A 156 10.40 23.95 26.38
C PRO A 156 10.17 22.47 26.69
N LEU A 157 11.22 21.77 27.11
CA LEU A 157 11.10 20.38 27.53
C LEU A 157 10.14 20.28 28.71
N ALA A 158 9.26 19.27 28.66
CA ALA A 158 8.41 18.92 29.77
C ALA A 158 9.26 18.58 31.02
N PRO A 159 8.74 18.76 32.24
CA PRO A 159 9.44 18.33 33.45
C PRO A 159 9.85 16.84 33.40
N PRO A 160 10.93 16.45 34.09
CA PRO A 160 11.26 15.04 34.29
C PRO A 160 10.06 14.27 34.85
N GLN A 161 9.73 13.15 34.20
CA GLN A 161 8.57 12.34 34.52
C GLN A 161 8.82 10.89 34.09
N GLU A 162 8.06 9.98 34.69
CA GLU A 162 8.01 8.58 34.27
C GLU A 162 7.12 8.42 33.03
N TYR A 163 7.43 7.38 32.23
CA TYR A 163 6.66 7.05 31.03
C TYR A 163 6.33 5.57 31.02
N GLU A 164 5.05 5.27 30.81
CA GLU A 164 4.57 3.92 30.53
C GLU A 164 4.67 3.67 29.02
N ILE A 165 5.29 2.55 28.62
CA ILE A 165 5.39 2.11 27.23
C ILE A 165 4.58 0.83 27.08
N ARG A 166 3.56 0.82 26.23
CA ARG A 166 2.65 -0.32 26.07
C ARG A 166 1.85 -0.24 24.77
N ARG A 167 1.07 -1.28 24.49
CA ARG A 167 0.02 -1.24 23.48
C ARG A 167 -0.95 -0.09 23.73
N MET A 168 -1.39 0.53 22.64
CA MET A 168 -2.44 1.54 22.65
C MET A 168 -3.75 0.95 23.19
N ARG A 169 -4.54 1.75 23.89
CA ARG A 169 -5.93 1.41 24.21
C ARG A 169 -6.86 2.11 23.21
N PRO A 170 -8.02 1.53 22.85
CA PRO A 170 -8.91 2.12 21.85
C PRO A 170 -9.28 3.58 22.12
N GLU A 171 -9.52 3.94 23.38
CA GLU A 171 -9.83 5.32 23.80
C GLU A 171 -8.68 6.33 23.61
N GLU A 172 -7.45 5.85 23.39
CA GLU A 172 -6.27 6.67 23.17
C GLU A 172 -6.04 7.01 21.70
N ALA A 173 -6.78 6.39 20.77
CA ALA A 173 -6.63 6.62 19.34
C ALA A 173 -6.84 8.09 18.95
N VAL A 174 -7.75 8.80 19.65
CA VAL A 174 -7.95 10.25 19.49
C VAL A 174 -6.66 11.01 19.80
N GLN A 175 -5.97 10.69 20.90
CA GLN A 175 -4.72 11.36 21.27
C GLN A 175 -3.60 11.04 20.27
N VAL A 176 -3.57 9.82 19.71
CA VAL A 176 -2.62 9.44 18.64
C VAL A 176 -2.86 10.27 17.38
N SER A 177 -4.10 10.38 16.91
CA SER A 177 -4.43 11.20 15.74
C SER A 177 -4.13 12.68 15.97
N GLN A 178 -4.41 13.21 17.17
CA GLN A 178 -4.01 14.57 17.56
C GLN A 178 -2.49 14.75 17.53
N LEU A 179 -1.74 13.79 18.07
CA LEU A 179 -0.27 13.82 18.09
C LEU A 179 0.31 13.80 16.67
N MET A 180 -0.22 12.94 15.79
CA MET A 180 0.16 12.86 14.37
C MET A 180 -0.15 14.17 13.64
N TYR A 181 -1.37 14.71 13.79
CA TYR A 181 -1.77 15.98 13.17
C TYR A 181 -0.90 17.15 13.65
N ARG A 182 -0.62 17.25 14.94
CA ARG A 182 0.21 18.34 15.49
C ARG A 182 1.66 18.26 15.00
N ALA A 183 2.17 17.05 14.74
CA ALA A 183 3.51 16.82 14.22
C ALA A 183 3.63 17.04 12.70
N TYR A 184 2.67 16.53 11.93
CA TYR A 184 2.77 16.44 10.46
C TYR A 184 1.73 17.26 9.70
N GLY A 185 0.74 17.87 10.37
CA GLY A 185 -0.43 18.43 9.69
C GLY A 185 -1.19 17.32 8.97
N ASN A 186 -1.69 17.58 7.75
CA ASN A 186 -2.30 16.58 6.86
C ASN A 186 -1.30 16.04 5.82
N THR A 187 -0.01 15.94 6.18
CA THR A 187 1.07 15.63 5.21
C THR A 187 1.74 14.28 5.41
N TYR A 188 1.37 13.55 6.46
CA TYR A 188 1.72 12.13 6.60
C TYR A 188 1.05 11.30 5.50
N LEU A 189 1.79 10.33 4.93
CA LEU A 189 1.38 9.55 3.76
C LEU A 189 0.17 8.65 4.03
N ASN A 190 0.12 8.02 5.20
CA ASN A 190 -1.03 7.23 5.61
C ASN A 190 -2.08 8.17 6.22
N GLU A 191 -3.19 8.38 5.53
CA GLU A 191 -4.27 9.27 5.96
C GLU A 191 -5.07 8.70 7.14
N ASP A 192 -5.13 7.37 7.30
CA ASP A 192 -5.93 6.72 8.34
C ASP A 192 -5.53 7.15 9.75
N VAL A 193 -4.27 7.58 9.93
CA VAL A 193 -3.74 8.09 11.20
C VAL A 193 -4.50 9.32 11.72
N TYR A 194 -5.22 10.04 10.86
CA TYR A 194 -6.04 11.20 11.22
C TYR A 194 -7.50 10.85 11.53
N TYR A 195 -7.88 9.58 11.44
CA TYR A 195 -9.22 9.10 11.74
C TYR A 195 -9.15 8.19 12.98
N PRO A 196 -9.42 8.71 14.19
CA PRO A 196 -9.23 7.96 15.44
C PRO A 196 -9.88 6.58 15.46
N ASP A 197 -11.10 6.48 14.93
CA ASP A 197 -11.83 5.21 14.89
C ASP A 197 -11.19 4.20 13.92
N ARG A 198 -10.56 4.66 12.83
CA ARG A 198 -9.79 3.79 11.93
C ARG A 198 -8.53 3.29 12.61
N VAL A 199 -7.82 4.17 13.31
CA VAL A 199 -6.63 3.79 14.11
C VAL A 199 -7.00 2.75 15.17
N ALA A 200 -8.09 2.95 15.92
CA ALA A 200 -8.59 1.99 16.90
C ALA A 200 -9.02 0.66 16.25
N ALA A 201 -9.70 0.70 15.11
CA ALA A 201 -10.15 -0.50 14.39
C ALA A 201 -8.97 -1.31 13.84
N GLN A 202 -7.95 -0.66 13.27
CA GLN A 202 -6.76 -1.31 12.74
C GLN A 202 -5.91 -1.95 13.85
N ASP A 203 -5.80 -1.31 15.03
CA ASP A 203 -5.12 -1.90 16.20
C ASP A 203 -5.87 -3.09 16.78
N ALA A 204 -7.20 -2.99 16.90
CA ALA A 204 -8.03 -4.10 17.35
C ALA A 204 -7.95 -5.31 16.39
N ALA A 205 -7.85 -5.07 15.08
CA ALA A 205 -7.70 -6.11 14.07
C ALA A 205 -6.26 -6.67 13.98
N GLY A 206 -5.27 -5.95 14.54
CA GLY A 206 -3.86 -6.31 14.43
C GLY A 206 -3.26 -6.06 13.04
N THR A 207 -3.92 -5.25 12.20
CA THR A 207 -3.38 -4.81 10.91
C THR A 207 -2.43 -3.62 11.06
N VAL A 208 -2.62 -2.80 12.09
CA VAL A 208 -1.66 -1.79 12.56
C VAL A 208 -1.49 -1.96 14.07
N ILE A 209 -0.36 -2.48 14.52
CA ILE A 209 -0.11 -2.81 15.93
C ILE A 209 0.50 -1.58 16.61
N SER A 210 -0.31 -0.83 17.36
CA SER A 210 0.06 0.47 17.91
C SER A 210 0.64 0.38 19.32
N PHE A 211 1.73 1.12 19.54
CA PHE A 211 2.40 1.31 20.83
C PHE A 211 2.43 2.80 21.16
N VAL A 212 2.22 3.12 22.43
CA VAL A 212 2.19 4.49 22.93
C VAL A 212 3.19 4.68 24.06
N ALA A 213 3.72 5.91 24.14
CA ALA A 213 4.41 6.41 25.31
C ALA A 213 3.46 7.34 26.07
N VAL A 214 3.11 6.95 27.30
CA VAL A 214 2.15 7.68 28.14
C VAL A 214 2.88 8.38 29.27
N GLY A 215 2.78 9.70 29.32
CA GLY A 215 3.37 10.55 30.36
C GLY A 215 2.44 10.80 31.55
N ALA A 216 2.79 11.80 32.35
CA ALA A 216 2.01 12.23 33.50
C ALA A 216 0.57 12.60 33.09
N GLY A 217 -0.40 12.21 33.93
CA GLY A 217 -1.81 12.49 33.67
C GLY A 217 -2.47 11.60 32.62
N GLY A 218 -1.79 10.55 32.14
CA GLY A 218 -2.36 9.64 31.14
C GLY A 218 -2.34 10.19 29.71
N ILE A 219 -1.48 11.17 29.45
CA ILE A 219 -1.36 11.81 28.14
C ILE A 219 -0.42 11.00 27.24
N VAL A 220 -0.88 10.68 26.03
CA VAL A 220 -0.05 10.07 24.98
C VAL A 220 0.89 11.12 24.42
N VAL A 221 2.19 10.91 24.58
CA VAL A 221 3.25 11.83 24.13
C VAL A 221 4.11 11.24 23.00
N GLY A 222 3.88 9.97 22.67
CA GLY A 222 4.57 9.27 21.61
C GLY A 222 3.73 8.13 21.07
N HIS A 223 3.90 7.83 19.78
CA HIS A 223 3.31 6.69 19.11
C HIS A 223 4.32 6.04 18.15
N TYR A 224 4.22 4.72 18.01
CA TYR A 224 4.93 3.92 17.03
C TYR A 224 4.05 2.73 16.67
N ALA A 225 4.01 2.32 15.40
CA ALA A 225 3.20 1.20 14.98
C ALA A 225 3.95 0.22 14.08
N LEU A 226 3.45 -1.02 14.07
CA LEU A 226 3.84 -2.05 13.11
C LEU A 226 2.67 -2.33 12.15
N GLU A 227 2.86 -2.12 10.85
CA GLU A 227 1.82 -2.31 9.82
C GLU A 227 1.98 -3.64 9.10
N ARG A 228 0.92 -4.46 9.11
CA ARG A 228 0.87 -5.77 8.44
C ARG A 228 0.22 -5.65 7.05
N GLY A 229 0.76 -4.74 6.24
CA GLY A 229 0.23 -4.38 4.91
C GLY A 229 0.71 -5.27 3.75
N VAL A 230 1.55 -6.27 4.00
CA VAL A 230 2.12 -7.15 2.97
C VAL A 230 1.77 -8.62 3.22
N ASP A 231 1.75 -9.43 2.16
CA ASP A 231 1.33 -10.85 2.24
C ASP A 231 2.24 -11.71 3.12
N GLY A 232 3.52 -11.35 3.21
CA GLY A 232 4.53 -12.18 3.86
C GLY A 232 4.56 -12.05 5.38
N PRO A 233 5.30 -12.94 6.07
CA PRO A 233 5.43 -12.96 7.53
C PRO A 233 6.42 -11.88 8.03
N VAL A 234 6.23 -10.64 7.57
CA VAL A 234 7.01 -9.47 7.96
C VAL A 234 6.08 -8.33 8.33
N VAL A 235 6.64 -7.27 8.88
CA VAL A 235 5.87 -6.10 9.27
C VAL A 235 6.62 -4.81 9.01
N GLU A 236 5.91 -3.78 8.59
CA GLU A 236 6.49 -2.45 8.40
C GLU A 236 6.54 -1.70 9.73
N GLY A 237 7.70 -1.14 10.10
CA GLY A 237 7.82 -0.24 11.23
C GLY A 237 7.56 1.21 10.80
N GLY A 238 6.51 1.82 11.33
CA GLY A 238 6.02 3.12 10.86
C GLY A 238 5.26 3.94 11.91
N GLN A 239 4.56 4.98 11.42
CA GLN A 239 3.70 5.88 12.20
C GLN A 239 4.34 6.45 13.47
N ALA A 240 5.65 6.70 13.38
CA ALA A 240 6.48 7.12 14.49
C ALA A 240 6.32 8.62 14.76
N VAL A 241 5.92 8.99 15.97
CA VAL A 241 5.86 10.38 16.42
C VAL A 241 6.19 10.50 17.91
N VAL A 242 6.91 11.56 18.28
CA VAL A 242 7.14 11.94 19.67
C VAL A 242 6.96 13.45 19.78
N ASP A 243 6.14 13.87 20.74
CA ASP A 243 5.93 15.27 21.11
C ASP A 243 7.30 15.94 21.34
N PRO A 244 7.62 17.05 20.66
CA PRO A 244 8.89 17.75 20.81
C PRO A 244 9.31 18.06 22.25
N SER A 245 8.36 18.38 23.13
CA SER A 245 8.62 18.67 24.53
C SER A 245 9.06 17.43 25.34
N HIS A 246 8.88 16.22 24.80
CA HIS A 246 9.29 14.95 25.39
C HIS A 246 10.44 14.26 24.63
N ARG A 247 11.05 14.92 23.64
CA ARG A 247 12.19 14.36 22.87
C ARG A 247 13.47 14.23 23.71
N SER A 248 14.45 13.50 23.16
CA SER A 248 15.74 13.21 23.79
C SER A 248 15.65 12.40 25.10
N ARG A 249 14.57 11.63 25.25
CA ARG A 249 14.29 10.74 26.39
C ARG A 249 14.23 9.26 26.00
N GLY A 250 14.67 8.92 24.78
CA GLY A 250 14.66 7.55 24.24
C GLY A 250 13.26 6.96 24.03
N LEU A 251 12.20 7.76 23.99
CA LEU A 251 10.81 7.24 23.92
C LEU A 251 10.53 6.47 22.63
N LEU A 252 11.07 6.93 21.49
CA LEU A 252 10.92 6.21 20.22
C LEU A 252 11.57 4.83 20.28
N ASP A 253 12.81 4.76 20.76
CA ASP A 253 13.56 3.51 20.86
C ASP A 253 12.84 2.53 21.81
N ARG A 254 12.37 3.02 22.97
CA ARG A 254 11.60 2.20 23.93
C ARG A 254 10.29 1.67 23.33
N MET A 255 9.54 2.48 22.56
CA MET A 255 8.32 2.01 21.88
C MET A 255 8.67 0.99 20.78
N LYS A 256 9.74 1.22 20.03
CA LYS A 256 10.22 0.30 19.01
C LYS A 256 10.66 -1.04 19.62
N GLU A 257 11.39 -1.04 20.73
CA GLU A 257 11.75 -2.26 21.47
C GLU A 257 10.50 -3.07 21.87
N ALA A 258 9.48 -2.40 22.42
CA ALA A 258 8.21 -3.04 22.78
C ALA A 258 7.49 -3.62 21.55
N ALA A 259 7.53 -2.90 20.43
CA ALA A 259 6.96 -3.34 19.17
C ALA A 259 7.69 -4.57 18.61
N LEU A 260 9.03 -4.57 18.60
CA LEU A 260 9.82 -5.69 18.11
C LEU A 260 9.66 -6.94 19.00
N ALA A 261 9.47 -6.77 20.31
CA ALA A 261 9.13 -7.88 21.21
C ALA A 261 7.77 -8.51 20.85
N GLU A 262 6.77 -7.70 20.50
CA GLU A 262 5.48 -8.20 20.03
C GLU A 262 5.58 -8.87 18.66
N ALA A 263 6.38 -8.31 17.73
CA ALA A 263 6.63 -8.92 16.43
C ALA A 263 7.24 -10.32 16.57
N ALA A 264 8.18 -10.49 17.50
CA ALA A 264 8.73 -11.80 17.84
C ALA A 264 7.67 -12.76 18.42
N ARG A 265 6.76 -12.26 19.27
CA ARG A 265 5.64 -13.06 19.81
C ARG A 265 4.66 -13.51 18.73
N LEU A 266 4.53 -12.74 17.65
CA LEU A 266 3.71 -13.07 16.48
C LEU A 266 4.43 -13.96 15.46
N GLU A 267 5.64 -14.45 15.79
CA GLU A 267 6.44 -15.34 14.96
C GLU A 267 6.75 -14.74 13.56
N LEU A 268 6.85 -13.41 13.49
CA LEU A 268 7.26 -12.72 12.27
C LEU A 268 8.75 -12.95 12.00
N LEU A 269 9.12 -13.10 10.72
CA LEU A 269 10.49 -13.39 10.30
C LEU A 269 11.39 -12.15 10.31
N GLY A 270 10.81 -10.97 10.12
CA GLY A 270 11.55 -9.71 10.07
C GLY A 270 10.66 -8.49 10.11
N TRP A 271 11.29 -7.33 10.26
CA TRP A 271 10.66 -6.03 10.05
C TRP A 271 11.32 -5.30 8.89
N PHE A 272 10.55 -4.46 8.21
CA PHE A 272 11.06 -3.53 7.22
C PHE A 272 10.58 -2.11 7.51
N ALA A 273 11.20 -1.10 6.90
CA ALA A 273 10.75 0.28 7.00
C ALA A 273 11.23 1.09 5.81
N ASP A 274 10.34 1.88 5.24
CA ASP A 274 10.66 2.80 4.17
C ASP A 274 11.15 4.15 4.71
N ALA A 275 12.37 4.50 4.32
CA ALA A 275 12.96 5.79 4.67
C ALA A 275 12.97 6.70 3.44
N VAL A 276 12.20 7.79 3.49
CA VAL A 276 12.21 8.83 2.45
C VAL A 276 13.64 9.33 2.22
N ALA A 277 14.04 9.44 0.96
CA ALA A 277 15.40 9.78 0.57
C ALA A 277 15.63 11.29 0.41
N VAL A 278 14.69 12.14 0.81
CA VAL A 278 14.92 13.60 0.83
C VAL A 278 15.84 14.05 1.98
N HIS A 279 16.04 13.18 2.98
CA HIS A 279 16.94 13.37 4.11
C HIS A 279 17.46 12.01 4.64
N THR A 280 18.48 12.02 5.51
CA THR A 280 19.05 10.78 6.07
C THR A 280 18.55 10.41 7.48
N ARG A 281 17.66 11.20 8.10
CA ARG A 281 17.27 11.02 9.51
C ARG A 281 16.66 9.64 9.80
N THR A 282 15.61 9.26 9.07
CA THR A 282 14.97 7.94 9.23
C THR A 282 15.89 6.80 8.82
N GLN A 283 16.73 7.01 7.81
CA GLN A 283 17.73 6.01 7.37
C GLN A 283 18.72 5.70 8.50
N GLN A 284 19.26 6.73 9.17
CA GLN A 284 20.18 6.57 10.31
C GLN A 284 19.49 5.88 11.48
N SER A 285 18.22 6.20 11.75
CA SER A 285 17.41 5.51 12.76
C SER A 285 17.23 4.02 12.43
N ASN A 286 16.97 3.68 11.17
CA ASN A 286 16.85 2.28 10.75
C ASN A 286 18.18 1.53 10.92
N ILE A 287 19.29 2.13 10.50
CA ILE A 287 20.64 1.55 10.63
C ILE A 287 21.03 1.34 12.09
N SER A 288 20.70 2.27 13.00
CA SER A 288 21.03 2.12 14.43
C SER A 288 20.25 1.00 15.13
N HIS A 289 19.22 0.48 14.46
CA HIS A 289 18.42 -0.66 14.91
C HIS A 289 18.66 -1.90 14.04
N ASP A 290 19.86 -2.04 13.47
CA ASP A 290 20.28 -3.18 12.64
C ASP A 290 19.53 -3.36 11.31
N GLY A 291 18.78 -2.34 10.88
CA GLY A 291 18.20 -2.28 9.54
C GLY A 291 19.30 -2.20 8.47
N ARG A 292 19.13 -2.98 7.41
CA ARG A 292 20.03 -2.99 6.24
C ARG A 292 19.24 -2.69 4.99
N LEU A 293 19.77 -1.80 4.16
CA LEU A 293 19.13 -1.47 2.88
C LEU A 293 19.08 -2.72 1.99
N CYS A 294 17.90 -3.00 1.43
CA CYS A 294 17.70 -4.14 0.53
C CYS A 294 17.01 -3.76 -0.79
N CYS A 295 16.31 -2.62 -0.85
CA CYS A 295 15.67 -2.11 -2.06
C CYS A 295 15.61 -0.59 -2.10
N VAL A 296 15.54 -0.03 -3.31
CA VAL A 296 15.40 1.40 -3.58
C VAL A 296 14.11 1.63 -4.36
N ASP A 297 13.06 2.05 -3.67
CA ASP A 297 11.75 2.29 -4.28
C ASP A 297 11.73 3.67 -4.93
N LEU A 298 12.23 3.71 -6.17
CA LEU A 298 12.33 4.91 -6.98
C LEU A 298 10.95 5.48 -7.31
N ALA A 299 10.79 6.80 -7.14
CA ALA A 299 9.59 7.57 -7.51
C ALA A 299 8.26 7.13 -6.87
N ILE A 300 8.29 6.44 -5.73
CA ILE A 300 7.11 5.89 -5.06
C ILE A 300 6.03 6.93 -4.73
N ALA A 301 6.41 8.14 -4.33
CA ALA A 301 5.47 9.21 -3.97
C ALA A 301 5.59 10.43 -4.91
N PRO A 302 4.47 11.14 -5.16
CA PRO A 302 4.46 12.26 -6.09
C PRO A 302 5.31 13.42 -5.58
N ARG A 303 5.85 14.23 -6.50
CA ARG A 303 6.64 15.43 -6.15
C ARG A 303 5.84 16.48 -5.35
N THR A 304 4.51 16.43 -5.45
CA THR A 304 3.58 17.31 -4.73
C THR A 304 3.42 16.93 -3.27
N GLN A 305 3.93 15.75 -2.86
CA GLN A 305 3.92 15.35 -1.47
C GLN A 305 4.74 16.35 -0.64
N GLN A 306 4.09 16.90 0.38
CA GLN A 306 4.73 17.83 1.30
C GLN A 306 5.24 17.07 2.52
N PHE A 307 6.39 17.48 3.04
CA PHE A 307 6.87 17.01 4.34
C PHE A 307 7.04 18.22 5.24
N ARG A 308 6.12 18.38 6.19
CA ARG A 308 6.15 19.49 7.13
C ARG A 308 7.52 19.59 7.80
N ASN A 309 8.12 20.79 7.77
CA ASN A 309 9.44 21.08 8.33
C ASN A 309 10.64 20.35 7.67
N ILE A 310 10.47 19.78 6.48
CA ILE A 310 11.55 19.12 5.70
C ILE A 310 11.69 19.75 4.32
N SER A 311 10.64 19.73 3.48
CA SER A 311 10.61 20.39 2.18
C SER A 311 9.17 20.56 1.69
N THR A 312 8.91 21.66 0.98
CA THR A 312 7.60 21.98 0.40
C THR A 312 7.59 22.00 -1.13
N ASP A 313 8.77 21.95 -1.77
CA ASP A 313 8.91 21.89 -3.23
C ASP A 313 10.01 20.88 -3.56
N LEU A 314 9.65 19.82 -4.27
CA LEU A 314 10.55 18.74 -4.63
C LEU A 314 10.73 18.71 -6.15
N PRO A 315 11.98 18.65 -6.66
CA PRO A 315 12.26 18.74 -8.09
C PRO A 315 11.78 17.52 -8.88
N GLN A 316 11.48 16.41 -8.20
CA GLN A 316 11.09 15.12 -8.78
C GLN A 316 10.26 14.31 -7.78
N ARG A 317 9.69 13.19 -8.26
CA ARG A 317 9.03 12.20 -7.42
C ARG A 317 9.99 11.65 -6.35
N ILE A 318 9.43 11.32 -5.18
CA ILE A 318 10.21 10.91 -4.02
C ILE A 318 10.62 9.45 -4.15
N THR A 319 11.86 9.17 -3.77
CA THR A 319 12.37 7.81 -3.58
C THR A 319 12.33 7.45 -2.09
N CYS A 320 11.96 6.20 -1.80
CA CYS A 320 12.13 5.60 -0.47
C CYS A 320 13.20 4.52 -0.51
N LEU A 321 13.90 4.35 0.60
CA LEU A 321 14.92 3.33 0.80
C LEU A 321 14.35 2.29 1.77
N MET A 322 14.14 1.05 1.30
CA MET A 322 13.58 -0.02 2.11
C MET A 322 14.69 -0.71 2.92
N PHE A 323 14.66 -0.49 4.23
CA PHE A 323 15.52 -1.18 5.19
C PHE A 323 14.81 -2.43 5.71
N PHE A 324 15.56 -3.50 5.92
CA PHE A 324 15.06 -4.75 6.48
C PHE A 324 15.97 -5.26 7.60
N HIS A 325 15.38 -5.95 8.56
CA HIS A 325 16.09 -6.69 9.60
C HIS A 325 15.38 -7.99 9.97
N TRP A 326 16.18 -9.04 10.18
CA TRP A 326 15.71 -10.36 10.60
C TRP A 326 15.36 -10.37 12.10
N LEU A 327 14.16 -10.82 12.45
CA LEU A 327 13.77 -11.08 13.85
C LEU A 327 14.12 -12.51 14.30
N THR A 328 14.37 -13.39 13.34
CA THR A 328 14.73 -14.79 13.54
C THR A 328 15.96 -15.13 12.71
N GLU A 329 16.67 -16.22 13.03
CA GLU A 329 17.83 -16.63 12.24
C GLU A 329 17.41 -16.95 10.79
N PRO A 330 17.98 -16.29 9.76
CA PRO A 330 17.57 -16.50 8.38
C PRO A 330 17.97 -17.90 7.90
N LEU A 331 17.02 -18.61 7.29
CA LEU A 331 17.30 -19.89 6.65
C LEU A 331 18.14 -19.68 5.38
N PRO A 332 19.06 -20.62 5.05
CA PRO A 332 19.76 -20.60 3.78
C PRO A 332 18.78 -20.61 2.59
N ARG A 333 19.05 -19.76 1.59
CA ARG A 333 18.19 -19.60 0.42
C ARG A 333 18.90 -19.95 -0.88
N THR A 334 18.16 -20.58 -1.78
CA THR A 334 18.51 -20.62 -3.21
C THR A 334 17.73 -19.53 -3.90
N ILE A 335 18.44 -18.59 -4.52
CA ILE A 335 17.84 -17.44 -5.19
C ILE A 335 18.12 -17.48 -6.68
N PHE A 336 17.15 -17.02 -7.48
CA PHE A 336 17.22 -16.97 -8.92
C PHE A 336 17.04 -15.53 -9.39
N VAL A 337 18.12 -14.92 -9.87
CA VAL A 337 18.15 -13.55 -10.35
C VAL A 337 19.04 -13.47 -11.60
N PRO A 338 18.80 -12.53 -12.55
CA PRO A 338 19.68 -12.36 -13.71
C PRO A 338 21.15 -12.24 -13.33
N GLU A 339 22.05 -12.84 -14.13
CA GLU A 339 23.49 -12.91 -13.85
C GLU A 339 24.09 -11.51 -13.58
N ARG A 340 23.62 -10.51 -14.33
CA ARG A 340 23.99 -9.09 -14.18
C ARG A 340 23.79 -8.55 -12.76
N HIS A 341 22.74 -9.00 -12.07
CA HIS A 341 22.34 -8.51 -10.75
C HIS A 341 22.92 -9.35 -9.61
N GLN A 342 23.49 -10.54 -9.89
CA GLN A 342 24.05 -11.40 -8.85
C GLN A 342 25.09 -10.69 -7.97
N PRO A 343 26.02 -9.85 -8.47
CA PRO A 343 26.99 -9.18 -7.62
C PRO A 343 26.36 -8.25 -6.57
N ILE A 344 25.40 -7.40 -6.98
CA ILE A 344 24.75 -6.47 -6.04
C ILE A 344 23.81 -7.22 -5.09
N VAL A 345 23.11 -8.24 -5.58
CA VAL A 345 22.22 -9.09 -4.76
C VAL A 345 23.01 -9.88 -3.73
N ALA A 346 24.17 -10.43 -4.09
CA ALA A 346 25.06 -11.10 -3.15
C ALA A 346 25.49 -10.17 -2.02
N GLU A 347 25.82 -8.91 -2.34
CA GLU A 347 26.17 -7.91 -1.34
C GLU A 347 24.99 -7.57 -0.42
N ILE A 348 23.76 -7.45 -0.97
CA ILE A 348 22.54 -7.25 -0.17
C ILE A 348 22.37 -8.40 0.84
N TYR A 349 22.39 -9.66 0.40
CA TYR A 349 22.23 -10.82 1.30
C TYR A 349 23.36 -10.92 2.33
N ALA A 350 24.62 -10.63 1.92
CA ALA A 350 25.74 -10.59 2.85
C ALA A 350 25.56 -9.54 3.96
N LYS A 351 25.03 -8.36 3.63
CA LYS A 351 24.72 -7.31 4.61
C LYS A 351 23.54 -7.66 5.49
N LEU A 352 22.53 -8.33 4.93
CA LEU A 352 21.40 -8.88 5.67
C LEU A 352 21.82 -10.03 6.60
N GLY A 353 23.04 -10.57 6.49
CA GLY A 353 23.48 -11.71 7.29
C GLY A 353 22.78 -13.02 6.92
N ALA A 354 22.26 -13.12 5.69
CA ALA A 354 21.54 -14.29 5.21
C ALA A 354 22.37 -15.05 4.17
N ALA A 355 22.49 -16.37 4.34
CA ALA A 355 23.19 -17.23 3.39
C ALA A 355 22.35 -17.42 2.12
N ALA A 356 22.85 -16.97 0.98
CA ALA A 356 22.20 -17.11 -0.32
C ALA A 356 23.12 -17.77 -1.35
N THR A 357 22.58 -18.70 -2.11
CA THR A 357 23.25 -19.34 -3.26
C THR A 357 22.45 -19.10 -4.53
N PHE A 358 23.12 -18.79 -5.63
CA PHE A 358 22.47 -18.60 -6.92
C PHE A 358 22.22 -19.94 -7.60
N GLY A 359 20.96 -20.22 -7.93
CA GLY A 359 20.57 -21.42 -8.67
C GLY A 359 20.62 -21.23 -10.19
N PRO A 360 20.65 -22.33 -10.97
CA PRO A 360 20.61 -22.24 -12.42
C PRO A 360 19.24 -21.77 -12.92
N ALA A 361 19.23 -20.82 -13.84
CA ALA A 361 18.00 -20.33 -14.46
C ALA A 361 17.32 -21.41 -15.31
N SER A 362 15.99 -21.38 -15.33
CA SER A 362 15.15 -22.13 -16.26
C SER A 362 14.29 -21.18 -17.08
N LYS A 363 13.73 -21.67 -18.19
CA LYS A 363 12.71 -20.91 -18.93
C LYS A 363 11.35 -21.08 -18.27
N ALA A 364 10.61 -19.99 -18.13
CA ALA A 364 9.21 -20.05 -17.74
C ALA A 364 8.40 -20.88 -18.76
N ALA A 365 7.52 -21.75 -18.26
CA ALA A 365 6.66 -22.61 -19.08
C ALA A 365 5.24 -22.64 -18.52
N GLY A 366 4.24 -22.89 -19.39
CA GLY A 366 2.84 -22.84 -18.99
C GLY A 366 2.30 -21.41 -18.85
N HIS A 367 1.20 -21.27 -18.12
CA HIS A 367 0.54 -19.98 -17.89
C HIS A 367 0.93 -19.39 -16.54
N GLY A 368 1.32 -18.13 -16.55
CA GLY A 368 1.57 -17.34 -15.34
C GLY A 368 0.29 -16.74 -14.78
N ALA A 369 0.39 -16.28 -13.53
CA ALA A 369 -0.65 -15.52 -12.85
C ALA A 369 -0.04 -14.24 -12.29
N ILE A 370 -0.71 -13.12 -12.53
CA ILE A 370 -0.32 -11.81 -12.00
C ILE A 370 -1.44 -11.22 -11.17
N ARG A 371 -1.07 -10.48 -10.13
CA ARG A 371 -1.94 -9.65 -9.31
C ARG A 371 -1.53 -8.19 -9.47
N ILE A 372 -2.50 -7.33 -9.74
CA ILE A 372 -2.28 -5.89 -9.90
C ILE A 372 -2.87 -5.18 -8.69
N SER A 373 -2.07 -4.33 -8.06
CA SER A 373 -2.50 -3.37 -7.05
C SER A 373 -2.25 -1.97 -7.57
N ILE A 374 -3.23 -1.08 -7.44
CA ILE A 374 -3.13 0.33 -7.86
C ILE A 374 -3.40 1.17 -6.62
N SER A 375 -2.49 2.09 -6.33
CA SER A 375 -2.66 3.12 -5.30
C SER A 375 -2.78 4.50 -5.97
N ALA A 376 -3.04 5.53 -5.17
CA ALA A 376 -3.06 6.91 -5.65
C ALA A 376 -1.71 7.37 -6.25
N THR A 377 -0.59 6.72 -5.90
CA THR A 377 0.75 7.22 -6.26
C THR A 377 1.48 6.33 -7.25
N HIS A 378 1.21 5.02 -7.27
CA HIS A 378 1.90 4.03 -8.10
C HIS A 378 1.04 2.78 -8.31
N ALA A 379 1.44 1.94 -9.26
CA ALA A 379 0.91 0.59 -9.41
C ALA A 379 1.98 -0.46 -9.16
N THR A 380 1.57 -1.64 -8.68
CA THR A 380 2.43 -2.81 -8.47
C THR A 380 1.82 -4.01 -9.17
N ILE A 381 2.59 -4.67 -10.02
CA ILE A 381 2.25 -5.93 -10.68
C ILE A 381 3.08 -7.04 -10.06
N ARG A 382 2.46 -7.89 -9.25
CA ARG A 382 3.11 -9.05 -8.63
C ARG A 382 2.85 -10.29 -9.46
N ALA A 383 3.89 -11.03 -9.82
CA ALA A 383 3.74 -12.35 -10.40
C ALA A 383 3.58 -13.39 -9.28
N GLU A 384 2.38 -13.96 -9.15
CA GLU A 384 2.07 -15.01 -8.17
C GLU A 384 2.51 -16.39 -8.69
N LEU A 385 2.57 -16.55 -10.01
CA LEU A 385 3.08 -17.74 -10.69
C LEU A 385 3.79 -17.32 -11.98
N LEU A 386 5.01 -17.85 -12.21
CA LEU A 386 5.74 -17.61 -13.44
C LEU A 386 5.40 -18.65 -14.50
N GLY A 387 4.98 -18.16 -15.67
CA GLY A 387 4.74 -18.95 -16.87
C GLY A 387 5.32 -18.27 -18.10
N GLY A 388 5.27 -18.96 -19.24
CA GLY A 388 5.86 -18.48 -20.50
C GLY A 388 5.21 -17.20 -21.05
N ASP A 389 4.01 -16.87 -20.57
CA ASP A 389 3.27 -15.65 -20.92
C ASP A 389 3.36 -14.54 -19.86
N THR A 390 4.04 -14.74 -18.71
CA THR A 390 4.10 -13.75 -17.62
C THR A 390 4.63 -12.40 -18.08
N ALA A 391 5.76 -12.36 -18.80
CA ALA A 391 6.33 -11.10 -19.28
C ALA A 391 5.36 -10.37 -20.23
N HIS A 392 4.63 -11.10 -21.08
CA HIS A 392 3.60 -10.55 -21.93
C HIS A 392 2.43 -9.96 -21.11
N GLN A 393 1.97 -10.68 -20.08
CA GLN A 393 0.90 -10.21 -19.19
C GLN A 393 1.31 -8.90 -18.48
N ILE A 394 2.52 -8.84 -17.92
CA ILE A 394 3.05 -7.66 -17.23
C ILE A 394 3.21 -6.49 -18.20
N ARG A 395 3.75 -6.71 -19.41
CA ARG A 395 3.85 -5.67 -20.44
C ARG A 395 2.49 -5.08 -20.80
N HIS A 396 1.51 -5.95 -21.04
CA HIS A 396 0.16 -5.51 -21.36
C HIS A 396 -0.43 -4.69 -20.21
N ALA A 397 -0.29 -5.17 -18.97
CA ALA A 397 -0.74 -4.46 -17.78
C ALA A 397 -0.04 -3.10 -17.61
N LYS A 398 1.29 -3.05 -17.72
CA LYS A 398 2.08 -1.80 -17.69
C LYS A 398 1.51 -0.79 -18.67
N ARG A 399 1.32 -1.20 -19.93
CA ARG A 399 0.84 -0.32 -21.00
C ARG A 399 -0.50 0.29 -20.63
N GLU A 400 -1.45 -0.54 -20.20
CA GLU A 400 -2.78 -0.07 -19.80
C GLU A 400 -2.72 0.88 -18.59
N ILE A 401 -1.90 0.56 -17.59
CA ILE A 401 -1.72 1.36 -16.37
C ILE A 401 -1.09 2.74 -16.70
N VAL A 402 -0.06 2.78 -17.54
CA VAL A 402 0.62 4.03 -17.90
C VAL A 402 -0.23 4.86 -18.85
N GLU A 403 -0.74 4.27 -19.93
CA GLU A 403 -1.46 5.01 -20.98
C GLU A 403 -2.85 5.47 -20.53
N ARG A 404 -3.52 4.70 -19.66
CA ARG A 404 -4.93 4.94 -19.34
C ARG A 404 -5.19 5.38 -17.90
N SER A 405 -4.42 4.86 -16.94
CA SER A 405 -4.50 5.28 -15.53
C SER A 405 -3.51 6.39 -15.20
N HIS A 406 -2.67 6.80 -16.16
CA HIS A 406 -1.68 7.86 -16.01
C HIS A 406 -0.72 7.65 -14.83
N ALA A 407 -0.50 6.38 -14.43
CA ALA A 407 0.47 6.07 -13.40
C ALA A 407 1.88 6.37 -13.93
N GLU A 408 2.63 7.17 -13.19
CA GLU A 408 3.98 7.59 -13.58
C GLU A 408 5.05 6.54 -13.20
N VAL A 409 4.67 5.55 -12.38
CA VAL A 409 5.53 4.47 -11.88
C VAL A 409 4.75 3.16 -11.82
N VAL A 410 5.34 2.10 -12.36
CA VAL A 410 4.83 0.73 -12.26
C VAL A 410 5.92 -0.17 -11.71
N TYR A 411 5.70 -0.77 -10.56
CA TYR A 411 6.57 -1.81 -9.99
C TYR A 411 6.19 -3.18 -10.54
N ALA A 412 7.19 -4.03 -10.73
CA ALA A 412 7.03 -5.46 -10.97
C ALA A 412 7.74 -6.27 -9.89
N GLU A 413 7.07 -7.30 -9.37
CA GLU A 413 7.60 -8.17 -8.32
C GLU A 413 7.60 -9.62 -8.78
N LEU A 414 8.77 -10.27 -8.70
CA LEU A 414 8.98 -11.66 -9.13
C LEU A 414 9.49 -12.53 -7.95
N PRO A 415 9.04 -13.78 -7.79
CA PRO A 415 9.49 -14.65 -6.70
C PRO A 415 10.95 -15.10 -6.87
N LEU A 416 11.83 -14.77 -5.92
CA LEU A 416 13.24 -15.14 -6.02
C LEU A 416 13.50 -16.64 -5.81
N SER A 417 12.53 -17.40 -5.30
CA SER A 417 12.62 -18.87 -5.19
C SER A 417 12.33 -19.60 -6.51
N ASP A 418 11.78 -18.94 -7.53
CA ASP A 418 11.41 -19.57 -8.80
C ASP A 418 12.58 -19.54 -9.81
N PRO A 419 13.03 -20.70 -10.32
CA PRO A 419 14.08 -20.76 -11.35
C PRO A 419 13.77 -20.01 -12.65
N ALA A 420 12.51 -19.69 -12.93
CA ALA A 420 12.11 -18.92 -14.11
C ALA A 420 12.33 -17.40 -13.97
N THR A 421 12.54 -16.89 -12.75
CA THR A 421 12.69 -15.45 -12.45
C THR A 421 13.74 -14.74 -13.30
N PRO A 422 14.95 -15.29 -13.52
CA PRO A 422 15.94 -14.66 -14.39
C PRO A 422 15.40 -14.41 -15.81
N SER A 423 14.74 -15.40 -16.40
CA SER A 423 14.22 -15.30 -17.78
C SER A 423 13.09 -14.27 -17.91
N VAL A 424 12.22 -14.19 -16.88
CA VAL A 424 11.12 -13.21 -16.86
C VAL A 424 11.66 -11.81 -16.60
N ALA A 425 12.59 -11.65 -15.65
CA ALA A 425 13.21 -10.37 -15.33
C ALA A 425 13.94 -9.78 -16.55
N GLU A 426 14.75 -10.58 -17.25
CA GLU A 426 15.43 -10.15 -18.49
C GLU A 426 14.44 -9.69 -19.56
N ALA A 427 13.32 -10.40 -19.74
CA ALA A 427 12.26 -9.99 -20.66
C ALA A 427 11.53 -8.71 -20.21
N LEU A 428 11.44 -8.43 -18.91
CA LEU A 428 10.89 -7.17 -18.40
C LEU A 428 11.89 -6.01 -18.54
N GLU A 429 13.18 -6.27 -18.40
CA GLU A 429 14.23 -5.29 -18.66
C GLU A 429 14.23 -4.80 -20.12
N GLU A 430 13.98 -5.70 -21.08
CA GLU A 430 13.74 -5.34 -22.49
C GLU A 430 12.50 -4.44 -22.66
N GLU A 431 11.58 -4.47 -21.71
CA GLU A 431 10.35 -3.68 -21.70
C GLU A 431 10.46 -2.42 -20.83
N GLY A 432 11.67 -2.06 -20.39
CA GLY A 432 11.97 -0.85 -19.64
C GLY A 432 11.89 -0.96 -18.12
N PHE A 433 11.75 -2.18 -17.56
CA PHE A 433 11.77 -2.36 -16.12
C PHE A 433 13.20 -2.50 -15.58
N GLY A 434 13.68 -1.52 -14.82
CA GLY A 434 15.01 -1.54 -14.22
C GLY A 434 15.02 -2.10 -12.79
N PHE A 435 16.14 -2.68 -12.39
CA PHE A 435 16.35 -3.26 -11.05
C PHE A 435 16.27 -2.22 -9.93
N LEU A 436 15.59 -2.60 -8.83
CA LEU A 436 15.51 -1.79 -7.61
C LEU A 436 16.12 -2.45 -6.37
N GLY A 437 16.07 -3.79 -6.29
CA GLY A 437 16.54 -4.53 -5.13
C GLY A 437 15.74 -5.78 -4.85
N VAL A 438 15.78 -6.23 -3.60
CA VAL A 438 15.06 -7.40 -3.11
C VAL A 438 14.17 -7.01 -1.92
N ALA A 439 13.01 -7.65 -1.81
CA ALA A 439 12.08 -7.51 -0.71
C ALA A 439 12.01 -8.83 0.08
N PRO A 440 12.81 -8.99 1.16
CA PRO A 440 12.89 -10.23 1.90
C PRO A 440 11.55 -10.56 2.57
N CYS A 441 11.10 -11.81 2.48
CA CYS A 441 9.91 -12.34 3.11
C CYS A 441 8.61 -11.55 2.84
N HIS A 442 8.49 -10.87 1.69
CA HIS A 442 7.30 -10.11 1.30
C HIS A 442 6.20 -10.95 0.63
N ALA A 443 6.49 -12.22 0.35
CA ALA A 443 5.54 -13.19 -0.18
C ALA A 443 5.12 -14.23 0.87
N LEU A 444 4.01 -14.93 0.58
CA LEU A 444 3.50 -16.01 1.41
C LEU A 444 4.59 -17.05 1.70
N ALA A 445 4.52 -17.66 2.89
CA ALA A 445 5.52 -18.60 3.40
C ALA A 445 6.95 -18.02 3.55
N GLY A 446 7.13 -16.70 3.47
CA GLY A 446 8.42 -16.04 3.71
C GLY A 446 9.36 -16.06 2.51
N ASP A 447 8.83 -16.17 1.29
CA ASP A 447 9.64 -16.03 0.08
C ASP A 447 10.04 -14.56 -0.18
N ASP A 448 11.20 -14.39 -0.81
CA ASP A 448 11.80 -13.11 -1.13
C ASP A 448 11.36 -12.69 -2.54
N LEU A 449 11.16 -11.39 -2.77
CA LEU A 449 10.77 -10.88 -4.09
C LEU A 449 11.90 -10.07 -4.71
N LEU A 450 12.11 -10.22 -6.02
CA LEU A 450 12.86 -9.28 -6.84
C LEU A 450 11.96 -8.10 -7.15
N ARG A 451 12.44 -6.87 -6.94
CA ARG A 451 11.70 -5.65 -7.33
C ARG A 451 12.35 -4.99 -8.55
N LEU A 452 11.50 -4.68 -9.52
CA LEU A 452 11.83 -3.93 -10.72
C LEU A 452 10.84 -2.75 -10.84
N ALA A 453 11.22 -1.69 -11.58
CA ALA A 453 10.30 -0.59 -11.88
C ALA A 453 10.43 -0.10 -13.31
N TYR A 454 9.29 0.25 -13.89
CA TYR A 454 9.19 1.10 -15.06
C TYR A 454 8.87 2.54 -14.61
N LEU A 455 9.74 3.48 -14.98
CA LEU A 455 9.57 4.91 -14.69
C LEU A 455 9.19 5.66 -15.97
N VAL A 456 8.10 6.43 -15.92
CA VAL A 456 7.70 7.30 -17.04
C VAL A 456 8.67 8.47 -17.20
N GLU A 457 9.09 9.07 -16.09
CA GLU A 457 10.09 10.14 -16.08
C GLU A 457 11.39 9.66 -15.39
N PRO A 458 12.56 9.97 -15.95
CA PRO A 458 13.84 9.66 -15.31
C PRO A 458 14.04 10.51 -14.04
N LEU A 459 14.78 9.97 -13.08
CA LEU A 459 15.12 10.65 -11.83
C LEU A 459 16.55 11.16 -11.83
N GLN A 460 16.79 12.28 -11.15
CA GLN A 460 18.13 12.77 -10.86
C GLN A 460 18.66 12.18 -9.55
N ARG A 461 19.98 12.03 -9.47
CA ARG A 461 20.66 11.42 -8.32
C ARG A 461 20.80 12.39 -7.14
N GLU A 462 21.00 13.68 -7.43
CA GLU A 462 21.32 14.73 -6.47
C GLU A 462 20.24 14.94 -5.39
N PRO A 463 18.93 14.84 -5.71
CA PRO A 463 17.88 14.95 -4.69
C PRO A 463 17.80 13.76 -3.73
N ILE A 464 18.38 12.60 -4.09
CA ILE A 464 18.33 11.36 -3.31
C ILE A 464 19.49 11.35 -2.30
N LYS A 465 19.20 11.56 -1.02
CA LYS A 465 20.15 11.55 0.10
C LYS A 465 20.28 10.14 0.66
N THR A 466 21.51 9.72 0.92
CA THR A 466 21.85 8.38 1.39
C THR A 466 22.72 8.45 2.65
N ALA A 467 22.43 7.62 3.64
CA ALA A 467 23.07 7.67 4.96
C ALA A 467 24.48 7.06 4.99
N ASP A 468 24.77 6.09 4.13
CA ASP A 468 26.08 5.44 4.04
C ASP A 468 26.48 5.13 2.59
N GLU A 469 27.70 4.60 2.43
CA GLU A 469 28.30 4.27 1.14
C GLU A 469 27.50 3.21 0.38
N PHE A 470 27.03 2.16 1.05
CA PHE A 470 26.27 1.10 0.39
C PHE A 470 24.90 1.60 -0.07
N CYS A 471 24.25 2.44 0.74
CA CYS A 471 23.02 3.11 0.35
C CYS A 471 23.24 3.94 -0.92
N GLY A 472 24.34 4.68 -0.99
CA GLY A 472 24.76 5.40 -2.19
C GLY A 472 24.90 4.48 -3.40
N ARG A 473 25.68 3.40 -3.25
CA ARG A 473 25.94 2.43 -4.34
C ARG A 473 24.68 1.74 -4.86
N LEU A 474 23.77 1.32 -3.98
CA LEU A 474 22.55 0.65 -4.42
C LEU A 474 21.61 1.62 -5.17
N VAL A 475 21.52 2.87 -4.71
CA VAL A 475 20.80 3.93 -5.44
C VAL A 475 21.42 4.18 -6.81
N ASP A 476 22.76 4.31 -6.88
CA ASP A 476 23.47 4.54 -8.14
C ASP A 476 23.26 3.37 -9.11
N TYR A 477 23.29 2.13 -8.60
CA TYR A 477 23.01 0.93 -9.38
C TYR A 477 21.58 0.93 -9.92
N ALA A 478 20.58 1.21 -9.07
CA ALA A 478 19.18 1.25 -9.49
C ALA A 478 18.94 2.31 -10.59
N LEU A 479 19.49 3.52 -10.43
CA LEU A 479 19.40 4.58 -11.44
C LEU A 479 20.14 4.22 -12.74
N ALA A 480 21.30 3.57 -12.64
CA ALA A 480 22.04 3.10 -13.82
C ALA A 480 21.25 2.04 -14.59
N GLU A 481 20.58 1.13 -13.89
CA GLU A 481 19.71 0.13 -14.50
C GLU A 481 18.48 0.76 -15.15
N GLN A 482 17.87 1.79 -14.54
CA GLN A 482 16.80 2.58 -15.18
C GLN A 482 17.29 3.22 -16.49
N HIS A 483 18.45 3.86 -16.49
CA HIS A 483 19.02 4.44 -17.71
C HIS A 483 19.33 3.39 -18.78
N ARG A 484 19.83 2.22 -18.38
CA ARG A 484 20.17 1.13 -19.30
C ARG A 484 18.94 0.57 -20.00
N VAL A 485 17.89 0.25 -19.25
CA VAL A 485 16.67 -0.34 -19.82
C VAL A 485 15.91 0.68 -20.69
N GLN A 486 15.92 1.97 -20.30
CA GLN A 486 15.33 3.03 -21.12
C GLN A 486 16.10 3.30 -22.41
N ALA A 487 17.44 3.18 -22.41
CA ALA A 487 18.23 3.32 -23.63
C ALA A 487 18.03 2.17 -24.64
N SER A 488 17.36 1.09 -24.22
CA SER A 488 17.07 -0.08 -25.04
C SER A 488 15.66 -0.04 -25.67
N LEU A 489 14.82 0.91 -25.25
CA LEU A 489 13.50 1.22 -25.81
C LEU A 489 13.62 2.23 -26.97
#